data_AF-A0A3C0G9E0-F1
#
_entry.id   AF-A0A3C0G9E0-F1
#
_cell.length_a   1.000
_cell.length_b   1.000
_cell.length_c   1.000
_cell.angle_alpha   90.00
_cell.angle_beta   90.00
_cell.angle_gamma   90.00
#
_symmetry.space_group_name_H-M   'P 1'
#
loop_
_entity.id
_entity.type
_entity.pdbx_description
1 polymer ?
#
loop_
_entity_poly.entity_id
_entity_poly.type
_entity_poly.pdbx_seq_one_letter_code
_entity_poly.pdbx_strand_id
1 'polypeptide(L)' 'MDKEVQESYDKMFDTLSTEGWGIIKQRLLEMFAQQNNLLNIQDEKTFWQQRGALGMLHLMIEFENVLKNEVEQAEQNAE' A
#
# COMPACT_ATOMS: atom_id res chain seq x y z
N MET A 1 1.14 -8.83 -26.70
CA MET A 1 2.07 -8.49 -25.62
C MET A 1 3.33 -9.28 -25.88
N ASP A 2 4.52 -8.69 -25.74
CA ASP A 2 5.75 -9.44 -25.92
C ASP A 2 5.84 -10.55 -24.86
N LYS A 3 6.31 -11.73 -25.26
CA LYS A 3 6.24 -12.93 -24.42
C LYS A 3 7.13 -12.79 -23.18
N GLU A 4 8.28 -12.15 -23.32
CA GLU A 4 9.17 -11.81 -22.21
C GLU A 4 8.55 -10.80 -21.23
N VAL A 5 7.77 -9.84 -21.75
CA VAL A 5 7.06 -8.86 -20.93
C VAL A 5 5.97 -9.55 -20.11
N GLN A 6 5.25 -10.48 -20.72
CA GLN A 6 4.23 -11.27 -20.02
C GLN A 6 4.83 -12.14 -18.91
N GLU A 7 5.90 -12.88 -19.19
CA GLU A 7 6.58 -13.72 -18.18
C GLU A 7 7.16 -12.89 -17.02
N SER A 8 7.61 -11.67 -17.31
CA SER A 8 8.06 -10.72 -16.28
C SER A 8 6.92 -10.29 -15.36
N TYR A 9 5.77 -9.90 -15.94
CA TYR A 9 4.58 -9.53 -15.15
C TYR A 9 4.05 -10.71 -14.35
N ASP A 10 3.98 -11.91 -14.92
CA ASP A 10 3.49 -13.11 -14.23
C ASP A 10 4.37 -13.44 -13.01
N LYS A 11 5.70 -13.38 -13.14
CA LYS A 11 6.62 -13.52 -11.99
C LYS A 11 6.42 -12.44 -10.94
N MET A 12 6.19 -11.20 -11.38
CA MET A 12 5.98 -10.08 -10.47
C MET A 12 4.69 -10.26 -9.67
N PHE A 13 3.61 -10.68 -10.33
CA PHE A 13 2.34 -11.01 -9.70
C PHE A 13 2.47 -12.18 -8.73
N ASP A 14 3.14 -13.26 -9.12
CA ASP A 14 3.34 -14.43 -8.26
C ASP A 14 4.14 -14.08 -6.99
N THR A 15 5.20 -13.27 -7.15
CA THR A 15 6.01 -12.78 -6.03
C THR A 15 5.22 -11.86 -5.10
N LEU A 16 4.38 -10.98 -5.65
CA LEU A 16 3.57 -10.05 -4.86
C LEU A 16 2.40 -10.77 -4.17
N SER A 17 1.74 -11.70 -4.85
CA SER A 17 0.56 -12.42 -4.33
C SER A 17 0.87 -13.43 -3.22
N THR A 18 2.14 -13.80 -3.06
CA THR A 18 2.62 -14.67 -2.00
C THR A 18 3.11 -13.85 -0.80
N GLU A 19 4.41 -13.87 -0.48
CA GLU A 19 4.96 -13.19 0.68
C GLU A 19 5.30 -11.72 0.42
N GLY A 20 5.46 -11.33 -0.86
CA GLY A 20 5.91 -10.01 -1.25
C GLY A 20 4.98 -8.88 -0.78
N TRP A 21 3.66 -9.07 -0.89
CA TRP A 21 2.70 -8.07 -0.40
C TRP A 21 2.77 -7.90 1.12
N GLY A 22 2.93 -9.00 1.87
CA GLY A 22 3.07 -8.94 3.33
C GLY A 22 4.27 -8.11 3.76
N ILE A 23 5.41 -8.28 3.07
CA ILE A 23 6.62 -7.49 3.31
C ILE A 23 6.40 -6.01 2.99
N ILE A 24 5.77 -5.69 1.85
CA ILE A 24 5.46 -4.31 1.46
C ILE A 24 4.54 -3.65 2.49
N LYS A 25 3.48 -4.34 2.90
CA LYS A 25 2.54 -3.87 3.92
C LYS A 25 3.26 -3.57 5.24
N GLN A 26 4.13 -4.47 5.68
CA GLN A 26 4.88 -4.28 6.91
C GLN A 26 5.82 -3.06 6.83
N ARG A 27 6.49 -2.85 5.69
CA ARG A 27 7.31 -1.65 5.45
C ARG A 27 6.48 -0.36 5.46
N LEU A 28 5.29 -0.36 4.86
CA LEU A 28 4.40 0.80 4.87
C LEU A 28 3.94 1.14 6.30
N LEU A 29 3.62 0.12 7.12
CA LEU A 29 3.26 0.31 8.52
C LEU A 29 4.43 0.85 9.35
N GLU A 30 5.65 0.34 9.14
CA GLU A 30 6.87 0.84 9.78
C GLU A 30 7.12 2.31 9.43
N MET A 31 7.03 2.67 8.15
CA MET A 31 7.19 4.05 7.68
C MET A 31 6.12 4.97 8.26
N PHE A 32 4.87 4.52 8.32
CA PHE A 32 3.79 5.29 8.92
C PHE A 32 4.05 5.55 10.41
N ALA A 33 4.46 4.53 11.17
CA ALA A 33 4.78 4.66 12.58
C ALA A 33 5.97 5.62 12.83
N GLN A 34 7.01 5.57 11.98
CA GLN A 34 8.17 6.46 12.07
C GLN A 34 7.81 7.92 11.78
N GLN A 35 6.95 8.16 10.79
CA GLN A 35 6.53 9.51 10.40
C GLN A 35 5.47 10.09 11.35
N ASN A 36 4.69 9.26 12.03
CA ASN A 36 3.70 9.69 13.01
C ASN A 36 4.32 10.05 14.37
N ASN A 37 5.47 10.74 14.34
CA ASN A 37 6.17 11.22 15.53
C ASN A 37 6.20 12.75 15.55
N LEU A 38 5.22 13.33 16.26
CA LEU A 38 5.00 14.78 16.37
C LEU A 38 6.16 15.54 17.02
N LEU A 39 7.04 14.85 17.77
CA LEU A 39 8.18 15.49 18.45
C LEU A 39 9.30 15.89 17.48
N ASN A 40 9.26 15.44 16.22
CA ASN A 40 10.32 15.67 15.24
C ASN A 40 9.99 16.80 14.24
N ILE A 41 8.94 17.58 14.51
CA ILE A 41 8.44 18.63 13.63
C ILE A 41 9.05 19.97 14.03
N GLN A 42 10.03 20.44 13.26
CA GLN A 42 10.79 21.65 13.57
C GLN A 42 10.12 22.94 13.08
N ASP A 43 9.28 22.86 12.05
CA ASP A 43 8.62 24.01 11.43
C ASP A 43 7.32 23.62 10.71
N GLU A 44 6.50 24.63 10.38
CA GLU A 44 5.18 24.46 9.76
C GLU A 44 5.23 23.85 8.36
N LYS A 45 6.28 24.14 7.56
CA LYS A 45 6.40 23.54 6.23
C LYS A 45 6.68 22.04 6.35
N THR A 46 7.57 21.66 7.26
CA THR A 46 7.88 20.27 7.58
C THR A 46 6.65 19.54 8.11
N PHE A 47 5.82 20.19 8.93
CA PHE A 47 4.54 19.64 9.39
C PHE A 47 3.63 19.25 8.22
N TRP A 48 3.36 20.17 7.29
CA TRP A 48 2.44 19.91 6.18
C TRP A 48 2.97 18.85 5.21
N GLN A 49 4.29 18.81 4.99
CA GLN A 49 4.92 17.78 4.17
C GLN A 49 4.80 16.39 4.80
N GLN A 50 5.10 16.26 6.10
CA GLN A 50 4.97 14.98 6.80
C GLN A 50 3.51 14.54 6.89
N ARG A 51 2.58 15.47 7.10
CA ARG A 51 1.14 15.18 7.08
C ARG A 51 0.67 14.66 5.72
N GLY A 52 1.15 15.24 4.63
CA GLY A 52 0.85 14.77 3.27
C GLY A 52 1.41 13.36 3.01
N ALA A 53 2.65 13.10 3.43
CA ALA A 53 3.29 11.79 3.29
C ALA A 53 2.54 10.71 4.11
N LEU A 54 2.16 11.02 5.35
CA LEU A 54 1.34 10.15 6.19
C LEU A 54 -0.01 9.83 5.54
N GLY A 55 -0.66 10.83 4.93
CA GLY A 55 -1.93 10.62 4.22
C GLY A 55 -1.79 9.64 3.05
N MET A 56 -0.71 9.73 2.28
CA MET A 56 -0.45 8.81 1.17
C MET A 56 -0.11 7.39 1.65
N LEU A 57 0.68 7.27 2.73
CA LEU A 57 0.97 5.98 3.35
C LEU A 57 -0.31 5.31 3.88
N HIS A 58 -1.19 6.10 4.51
CA HIS A 58 -2.47 5.62 4.98
C HIS A 58 -3.36 5.13 3.83
N LEU A 59 -3.47 5.91 2.75
CA LEU A 59 -4.19 5.51 1.54
C LEU A 59 -3.67 4.19 0.96
N MET A 60 -2.33 4.02 0.87
CA MET A 60 -1.72 2.79 0.37
C MET A 60 -2.02 1.57 1.26
N ILE A 61 -2.06 1.77 2.59
CA ILE A 61 -2.44 0.71 3.53
C ILE A 61 -3.92 0.37 3.39
N GLU A 62 -4.79 1.37 3.21
CA GLU A 62 -6.22 1.16 3.11
C GLU A 62 -6.66 0.54 1.79
N PHE A 63 -5.90 0.70 0.70
CA PHE A 63 -6.24 0.10 -0.59
C PHE A 63 -6.46 -1.41 -0.50
N GLU A 64 -5.68 -2.13 0.32
CA GLU A 64 -5.90 -3.56 0.51
C GLU A 64 -7.28 -3.86 1.10
N ASN A 65 -7.70 -3.09 2.11
CA ASN A 65 -8.98 -3.28 2.78
C ASN A 65 -10.14 -2.93 1.82
N VAL A 66 -10.00 -1.83 1.07
CA VAL A 66 -10.99 -1.43 0.07
C VAL A 66 -11.11 -2.51 -1.02
N LEU A 67 -10.00 -2.96 -1.59
CA LEU A 67 -10.02 -3.97 -2.65
C LEU A 67 -10.58 -5.30 -2.17
N LYS A 68 -10.28 -5.74 -0.94
CA LYS A 68 -10.88 -6.94 -0.34
C LYS A 68 -12.39 -6.81 -0.21
N ASN A 69 -12.87 -5.68 0.30
CA ASN A 69 -14.30 -5.44 0.46
C ASN A 69 -15.02 -5.40 -0.89
N GLU A 70 -14.43 -4.79 -1.92
CA GLU A 70 -15.02 -4.74 -3.27
C GLU A 70 -15.08 -6.14 -3.92
N VAL A 71 -14.06 -6.98 -3.72
CA VAL A 71 -14.06 -8.38 -4.19
C VAL A 71 -15.15 -9.19 -3.48
N GLU A 72 -15.24 -9.12 -2.15
CA GLU A 72 -16.29 -9.82 -1.39
C GLU A 72 -17.70 -9.37 -1.83
N GLN A 73 -17.89 -8.09 -2.10
CA GLN A 73 -19.17 -7.58 -2.63
C GLN A 73 -19.45 -8.06 -4.06
N ALA A 74 -18.44 -8.12 -4.92
CA ALA A 74 -18.60 -8.63 -6.29
C ALA A 74 -18.98 -10.12 -6.30
N GLU A 75 -18.41 -10.92 -5.39
CA GLU A 75 -18.76 -12.33 -5.20
C GLU A 75 -20.20 -12.49 -4.69
N GLN A 76 -20.62 -11.70 -3.70
CA GLN A 76 -22.00 -11.73 -3.18
C GLN A 76 -23.06 -11.32 -4.20
N ASN A 77 -22.72 -10.42 -5.14
CA ASN A 77 -23.64 -9.99 -6.19
C ASN A 77 -23.68 -10.94 -7.40
N ALA A 78 -22.78 -11.92 -7.46
CA ALA A 78 -22.73 -12.92 -8.53
C ALA A 78 -23.53 -14.19 -8.21
N GLU A 79 -23.90 -14.39 -6.93
CA GLU A 79 -24.86 -15.41 -6.46
C GLU A 79 -26.32 -14.93 -6.55
#